data_AF-A0A1M5J4B0-F1
#
_entry.id   AF-A0A1M5J4B0-F1
#
_cell.length_a   1.000
_cell.length_b   1.000
_cell.length_c   1.000
_cell.angle_alpha   90.00
_cell.angle_beta   90.00
_cell.angle_gamma   90.00
#
_symmetry.space_group_name_H-M   'P 1'
#
loop_
_entity.id
_entity.type
_entity.pdbx_description
1 polymer ?
#
loop_
_entity_poly.entity_id
_entity_poly.type
_entity_poly.pdbx_seq_one_letter_code
_entity_poly.pdbx_strand_id
1 'polypeptide(L)' 'MKIIYNTILPIKGYIAINLFGIIFARKEYNPLKAALVNHETIHTAQMKELLYLFFMVSNGFFD' A
#
# COMPACT_ATOMS: atom_id res chain seq x y z
N MET A 1 -0.02 0.02 -11.41
CA MET A 1 0.48 0.29 -10.06
C MET A 1 1.94 -0.14 -9.98
N LYS A 2 2.82 0.67 -9.36
CA LYS A 2 4.25 0.33 -9.24
C LYS A 2 4.50 -0.28 -7.86
N ILE A 3 5.24 -1.38 -7.80
CA ILE A 3 5.61 -2.06 -6.54
C ILE A 3 7.11 -1.93 -6.35
N ILE A 4 7.53 -1.44 -5.18
CA ILE A 4 8.94 -1.25 -4.80
C ILE A 4 9.21 -2.09 -3.56
N TYR A 5 10.04 -3.12 -3.74
CA TYR A 5 10.46 -3.99 -2.65
C TYR A 5 11.70 -3.41 -1.96
N ASN A 6 11.59 -3.09 -0.68
CA ASN A 6 12.68 -2.52 0.09
C ASN A 6 12.66 -3.03 1.55
N THR A 7 13.68 -2.70 2.33
CA THR A 7 13.84 -3.14 3.73
C THR A 7 13.50 -2.06 4.76
N ILE A 8 13.32 -0.81 4.31
CA ILE A 8 13.13 0.36 5.18
C ILE A 8 11.64 0.61 5.44
N LEU A 9 10.83 0.47 4.40
CA LEU A 9 9.38 0.63 4.39
C LEU A 9 8.72 -0.69 3.96
N PRO A 10 7.61 -1.08 4.60
CA PRO A 10 6.81 -0.34 5.60
C PRO A 10 7.31 -0.46 7.07
N ILE A 11 6.77 0.41 7.96
CA ILE A 11 7.00 0.40 9.43
C ILE A 11 6.74 -1.01 9.99
N LYS A 12 7.50 -1.46 10.99
CA LYS A 12 7.33 -2.80 11.61
C LYS A 12 5.86 -3.03 11.98
N GLY A 13 5.32 -4.19 11.59
CA GLY A 13 3.91 -4.56 11.77
C GLY A 13 3.12 -4.68 10.47
N TYR A 14 3.56 -4.00 9.40
CA TYR A 14 2.87 -3.98 8.11
C TYR A 14 3.61 -4.79 7.04
N ILE A 15 2.89 -5.34 6.06
CA ILE A 15 3.47 -6.10 4.93
C ILE A 15 3.81 -5.16 3.76
N ALA A 16 2.88 -4.26 3.42
CA ALA A 16 3.06 -3.24 2.40
C ALA A 16 2.36 -1.93 2.80
N ILE A 17 2.66 -0.85 2.09
CA ILE A 17 1.95 0.44 2.19
C ILE A 17 1.85 1.08 0.81
N ASN A 18 0.67 1.54 0.42
CA ASN A 18 0.47 2.32 -0.80
C ASN A 18 0.54 3.82 -0.52
N LEU A 19 1.47 4.48 -1.20
CA LEU A 19 1.64 5.93 -1.19
C LEU A 19 1.45 6.44 -2.62
N PHE A 20 0.34 7.14 -2.85
CA PHE A 20 0.04 7.80 -4.14
C PHE A 20 0.04 6.85 -5.35
N GLY A 21 -0.38 5.59 -5.17
CA GLY A 21 -0.39 4.57 -6.23
C GLY A 21 0.94 3.83 -6.43
N ILE A 22 1.87 3.99 -5.49
CA ILE A 22 3.12 3.24 -5.41
C ILE A 22 3.08 2.39 -4.13
N ILE A 23 3.13 1.07 -4.29
CA ILE A 23 3.21 0.14 -3.17
C ILE A 23 4.67 -0.01 -2.75
N PHE A 24 4.97 0.25 -1.49
CA PHE A 24 6.23 -0.11 -0.85
C PHE A 24 6.01 -1.37 -0.03
N ALA A 25 6.74 -2.44 -0.33
CA ALA A 25 6.60 -3.72 0.33
C ALA A 25 7.93 -4.25 0.85
N ARG A 26 7.88 -5.07 1.90
CA ARG A 26 9.07 -5.75 2.40
C ARG A 26 9.59 -6.73 1.35
N LYS A 27 10.91 -6.76 1.15
CA LYS A 27 11.59 -7.70 0.24
C LYS A 27 11.26 -9.17 0.53
N GLU A 28 11.01 -9.51 1.78
CA GLU A 28 10.69 -10.87 2.25
C GLU A 28 9.36 -11.41 1.70
N TYR A 29 8.46 -10.51 1.29
CA TYR A 29 7.14 -10.85 0.76
C TYR A 29 7.10 -10.69 -0.76
N ASN A 30 8.23 -10.82 -1.45
CA ASN A 30 8.30 -10.81 -2.91
C ASN A 30 8.11 -12.24 -3.48
N PRO A 31 7.14 -12.48 -4.38
CA PRO A 31 6.12 -11.56 -4.86
C PRO A 31 4.96 -11.38 -3.88
N LEU A 32 4.39 -10.18 -3.83
CA LEU A 32 3.18 -9.92 -3.04
C LEU A 32 2.03 -10.80 -3.50
N LYS A 33 1.19 -11.24 -2.56
CA LYS A 33 -0.05 -11.94 -2.87
C LYS A 33 -0.95 -11.07 -3.74
N ALA A 34 -1.56 -11.66 -4.77
CA ALA A 34 -2.46 -10.96 -5.68
C ALA A 34 -3.63 -10.26 -4.97
N ALA A 35 -4.16 -10.88 -3.91
CA ALA A 35 -5.22 -10.28 -3.09
C ALA A 35 -4.78 -8.95 -2.45
N LEU A 36 -3.56 -8.87 -1.95
CA LEU A 36 -3.02 -7.66 -1.32
C LEU A 36 -2.74 -6.57 -2.36
N VAL A 37 -2.22 -6.95 -3.54
CA VAL A 37 -2.06 -6.00 -4.66
C VAL A 37 -3.42 -5.44 -5.11
N ASN A 38 -4.47 -6.26 -5.13
CA ASN A 38 -5.82 -5.82 -5.47
C ASN A 38 -6.39 -4.87 -4.41
N HIS A 39 -6.18 -5.16 -3.12
CA HIS A 39 -6.56 -4.29 -2.01
C HIS A 39 -5.97 -2.88 -2.17
N GLU A 40 -4.65 -2.79 -2.37
CA GLU A 40 -3.95 -1.51 -2.57
C GLU A 40 -4.40 -0.78 -3.86
N THR A 41 -4.83 -1.53 -4.88
CA THR A 41 -5.37 -0.97 -6.13
C THR A 41 -6.70 -0.27 -5.90
N ILE A 42 -7.60 -0.86 -5.12
CA ILE A 42 -8.87 -0.24 -4.73
C ILE A 42 -8.60 1.02 -3.91
N HIS A 43 -7.66 0.96 -2.96
CA HIS A 43 -7.22 2.14 -2.20
C HIS A 43 -6.75 3.28 -3.09
N THR A 44 -6.00 2.99 -4.15
CA THR A 44 -5.56 4.03 -5.12
C THR A 44 -6.73 4.64 -5.88
N ALA A 45 -7.72 3.84 -6.27
CA ALA A 45 -8.91 4.35 -6.94
C ALA A 45 -9.69 5.30 -6.00
N GLN A 46 -9.90 4.89 -4.75
CA GLN A 46 -10.56 5.70 -3.73
C GLN A 46 -9.81 7.00 -3.43
N MET A 47 -8.47 6.96 -3.32
CA MET A 47 -7.65 8.16 -3.11
C MET A 47 -7.79 9.18 -4.25
N LYS A 48 -7.93 8.71 -5.50
CA LYS A 48 -8.16 9.57 -6.67
C LYS A 48 -9.55 10.19 -6.66
N GLU A 49 -10.57 9.43 -6.25
CA GLU A 49 -11.95 9.91 -6.16
C GLU A 49 -12.14 10.93 -5.02
N LEU A 50 -11.37 10.81 -3.92
CA LEU A 50 -11.48 11.65 -2.72
C LEU A 50 -10.45 12.81 -2.64
N LEU A 51 -9.73 13.12 -3.72
CA LEU A 51 -8.73 14.21 -3.77
C LEU A 51 -7.66 14.15 -2.65
N TYR A 52 -7.22 12.94 -2.26
CA TYR A 52 -6.14 12.69 -1.29
C TYR A 52 -6.34 13.16 0.18
N LEU A 53 -7.38 13.93 0.50
CA LEU A 53 -7.53 14.59 1.81
C LEU A 53 -7.95 13.67 2.97
N PHE A 54 -8.44 12.45 2.70
CA PHE A 54 -9.06 11.59 3.73
C PHE A 54 -8.29 10.30 4.09
N PHE A 55 -7.09 10.08 3.57
CA PHE A 55 -6.51 8.73 3.53
C PHE A 55 -5.31 8.47 4.45
N MET A 56 -4.97 9.40 5.36
CA MET A 56 -3.85 9.22 6.29
C MET A 56 -4.21 8.36 7.53
N VAL A 57 -5.50 8.22 7.85
CA VAL A 57 -5.96 7.59 9.11
C VAL A 57 -6.62 6.22 8.91
N SER A 58 -7.29 5.97 7.77
CA SER A 58 -8.09 4.75 7.59
C SER A 58 -7.34 3.57 6.96
N ASN A 59 -6.36 3.82 6.08
CA ASN A 59 -5.75 2.76 5.25
C ASN A 59 -4.31 2.43 5.64
N GLY A 60 -3.80 3.09 6.68
CA GLY A 60 -2.60 2.66 7.40
C GLY A 60 -2.91 1.91 8.69
N PHE A 61 -4.18 1.61 9.00
CA PHE A 61 -4.57 1.05 10.30
C PHE A 61 -4.95 -0.45 10.26
N PHE A 62 -5.17 -1.03 9.08
CA PHE A 62 -5.51 -2.46 8.94
C PHE A 62 -4.93 -3.05 7.64
N ASP A 63 -3.64 -3.40 7.64
CA ASP A 63 -3.04 -4.41 6.74
C ASP A 63 -1.73 -4.98 7.31
#